data_AF-A0A6A5VKM0-F1
#
_entry.id   AF-A0A6A5VKM0-F1
#
_cell.length_a   1.000
_cell.length_b   1.000
_cell.length_c   1.000
_cell.angle_alpha   90.00
_cell.angle_beta   90.00
_cell.angle_gamma   90.00
#
_symmetry.space_group_name_H-M   'P 1'
#
loop_
_entity.id
_entity.type
_entity.pdbx_description
1 polymer ?
#
loop_
_entity_poly.entity_id
_entity_poly.type
_entity_poly.pdbx_seq_one_letter_code
_entity_poly.pdbx_strand_id
1 'polypeptide(L)'
;MYCGNVECGKFLHPSEHIKDADTEIAYAVCDGNDCFQATCYTCKSLLAEGIQEHVCQVAENEKKFKETVDEKGYKECFVCGRTVELAEACNHITCECGNSFCYVCGKGWTGICRDRATYFVGELLKCQKNNAAAGFSAGYLSGFPESEFVKLENGTLSNGNVPYYAVGDANSKTVLLALAGWVDKRTGKMSYDQMQKIMQTEFGGMNEVLADIYHQTGDKKWLTAAQRFDHAAVFDPLASSQDKLDGLHANTQVPKWIGAAREYKATGTSRYADIARNGWQFTINAHSYTIGGNSQAEHFHAPNEITAWLKEDTAEGCNTYNMLKLTRELFTMNPTDTSYFDFYERALINHMLGQQDPSTDHGHITYFTSLNPGGRRGLGPAWGGGTWSTDYDSHWCCQGTGIETNTKMQDSIYFYDDSSLYVNLFTPSKLNWKPRNVTVVQSTTFPASDTTKLAVTGTGEWAMKIRIPSWTSNATIAVNGATQSITATPGSYATLPRTWATGDVVTIKLPMKLRVIPANDNKSVAALVFGPSVLCGNYGSSTLTANPKLDLGSVKRNGTSGLTFAGTADGKAVNIGPFYEAQGFNYAVYWAVSGALPA
;
A
#
# COMPACT_ATOMS: atom_id res chain seq x y z
N MET A 1 20.93 -6.63 -35.58
CA MET A 1 20.83 -7.85 -36.42
C MET A 1 22.19 -8.10 -37.08
N TYR A 2 22.46 -9.24 -37.71
CA TYR A 2 23.69 -9.40 -38.50
C TYR A 2 23.39 -9.21 -39.99
N CYS A 3 24.39 -8.80 -40.77
CA CYS A 3 24.28 -8.68 -42.22
C CYS A 3 23.83 -10.02 -42.82
N GLY A 4 22.82 -9.98 -43.69
CA GLY A 4 22.31 -11.17 -44.38
C GLY A 4 23.30 -11.78 -45.38
N ASN A 5 24.36 -11.04 -45.72
CA ASN A 5 25.52 -11.62 -46.39
C ASN A 5 26.33 -12.43 -45.36
N VAL A 6 26.21 -13.75 -45.48
CA VAL A 6 26.89 -14.74 -44.62
C VAL A 6 28.41 -14.59 -44.58
N GLU A 7 29.04 -14.09 -45.65
CA GLU A 7 30.49 -13.86 -45.69
C GLU A 7 30.89 -12.60 -44.91
N CYS A 8 30.01 -11.61 -44.79
CA CYS A 8 30.28 -10.37 -44.07
C CYS A 8 30.08 -10.56 -42.56
N GLY A 9 28.91 -11.06 -42.16
CA GLY A 9 28.59 -11.32 -40.75
C GLY A 9 28.70 -10.12 -39.80
N LYS A 10 28.80 -8.87 -40.30
CA LYS A 10 28.87 -7.67 -39.47
C LYS A 10 27.58 -7.47 -38.69
N PHE A 11 27.69 -7.08 -37.44
CA PHE A 11 26.54 -6.65 -36.64
C PHE A 11 26.06 -5.27 -37.13
N LEU A 12 24.79 -5.20 -37.54
CA LEU A 12 24.08 -3.99 -37.93
C LEU A 12 23.28 -3.49 -36.73
N HIS A 13 23.58 -2.28 -36.28
CA HIS A 13 22.99 -1.71 -35.08
C HIS A 13 21.54 -1.28 -35.35
N PRO A 14 20.59 -1.46 -34.42
CA PRO A 14 19.18 -1.11 -34.65
C PRO A 14 18.92 0.35 -35.01
N SER A 15 19.80 1.29 -34.62
CA SER A 15 19.70 2.70 -35.01
C SER A 15 20.05 2.97 -36.48
N GLU A 16 20.56 1.98 -37.19
CA GLU A 16 20.98 2.07 -38.59
C GLU A 16 19.89 1.57 -39.55
N HIS A 17 18.70 1.20 -39.04
CA HIS A 17 17.60 0.82 -39.90
C HIS A 17 16.98 2.02 -40.62
N ILE A 18 16.50 1.74 -41.82
CA ILE A 18 15.74 2.65 -42.66
C ILE A 18 14.41 1.96 -42.93
N LYS A 19 13.29 2.65 -42.69
CA LYS A 19 11.97 2.17 -43.11
C LYS A 19 11.65 2.82 -44.46
N ASP A 20 11.52 2.00 -45.49
CA ASP A 20 11.08 2.45 -46.80
C ASP A 20 9.63 2.92 -46.72
N ALA A 21 9.34 4.12 -47.25
CA ALA A 21 8.02 4.74 -47.10
C ALA A 21 6.95 4.09 -47.98
N ASP A 22 7.34 3.49 -49.11
CA ASP A 22 6.42 2.95 -50.12
C ASP A 22 6.09 1.48 -49.86
N THR A 23 7.09 0.68 -49.48
CA THR A 23 6.94 -0.76 -49.22
C THR A 23 6.72 -1.10 -47.75
N GLU A 24 6.89 -0.13 -46.85
CA GLU A 24 6.96 -0.30 -45.39
C GLU A 24 8.07 -1.26 -44.89
N ILE A 25 8.96 -1.73 -45.77
CA ILE A 25 10.04 -2.65 -45.39
C ILE A 25 11.09 -1.89 -44.59
N ALA A 26 11.35 -2.38 -43.38
CA ALA A 26 12.49 -1.94 -42.58
C ALA A 26 13.74 -2.75 -42.97
N TYR A 27 14.84 -2.08 -43.25
CA TYR A 27 16.11 -2.71 -43.65
C TYR A 27 17.31 -1.93 -43.12
N ALA A 28 18.48 -2.56 -43.11
CA ALA A 28 19.75 -1.90 -42.79
C ALA A 28 20.79 -2.18 -43.89
N VAL A 29 21.58 -1.17 -44.25
CA VAL A 29 22.66 -1.30 -45.25
C VAL A 29 23.97 -1.55 -44.53
N CYS A 30 24.65 -2.64 -44.90
CA CYS A 30 25.93 -3.00 -44.29
C CYS A 30 27.07 -2.10 -44.80
N ASP A 31 27.77 -1.44 -43.88
CA ASP A 31 28.96 -0.62 -44.12
C ASP A 31 30.29 -1.36 -43.80
N GLY A 32 30.24 -2.69 -43.59
CA GLY A 32 31.42 -3.51 -43.30
C GLY A 32 32.14 -4.01 -44.56
N ASN A 33 33.48 -3.88 -44.62
CA ASN A 33 34.35 -4.47 -45.64
C ASN A 33 33.79 -4.40 -47.08
N ASP A 34 33.38 -3.21 -47.54
CA ASP A 34 32.82 -2.98 -48.87
C ASP A 34 31.57 -3.83 -49.22
N CYS A 35 30.83 -4.31 -48.23
CA CYS A 35 29.67 -5.18 -48.43
C CYS A 35 28.51 -4.45 -49.12
N PHE A 36 28.11 -3.29 -48.58
CA PHE A 36 27.01 -2.43 -49.07
C PHE A 36 25.66 -3.12 -49.32
N GLN A 37 25.49 -4.35 -48.83
CA GLN A 37 24.26 -5.10 -49.01
C GLN A 37 23.20 -4.66 -48.01
N ALA A 38 21.95 -4.54 -48.50
CA ALA A 38 20.80 -4.29 -47.66
C ALA A 38 20.22 -5.59 -47.11
N THR A 39 19.91 -5.62 -45.81
CA THR A 39 19.30 -6.77 -45.13
C THR A 39 17.94 -6.39 -44.57
N CYS A 40 16.91 -7.17 -44.86
CA CYS A 40 15.56 -6.98 -44.33
C CYS A 40 15.57 -7.18 -42.81
N TYR A 41 15.09 -6.19 -42.07
CA TYR A 41 15.04 -6.24 -40.61
C TYR A 41 14.10 -7.33 -40.09
N THR A 42 12.99 -7.57 -40.80
CA THR A 42 11.92 -8.45 -40.36
C THR A 42 12.23 -9.93 -40.56
N CYS A 43 12.68 -10.34 -41.75
CA CYS A 43 12.99 -11.75 -42.06
C CYS A 43 14.50 -12.06 -42.07
N LYS A 44 15.36 -11.05 -41.86
CA LYS A 44 16.83 -11.16 -41.82
C LYS A 44 17.46 -11.62 -43.14
N SER A 45 16.71 -11.67 -44.24
CA SER A 45 17.23 -12.03 -45.56
C SER A 45 17.91 -10.86 -46.25
N LEU A 46 18.81 -11.18 -47.18
CA LEU A 46 19.40 -10.19 -48.08
C LEU A 46 18.33 -9.62 -49.03
N LEU A 47 18.42 -8.32 -49.32
CA LEU A 47 17.58 -7.62 -50.29
C LEU A 47 18.30 -7.51 -51.64
N ALA A 48 18.73 -8.65 -52.18
CA ALA A 48 19.61 -8.71 -53.35
C ALA A 48 18.97 -8.14 -54.63
N GLU A 49 17.65 -8.28 -54.77
CA GLU A 49 16.85 -7.81 -55.92
C GLU A 49 16.26 -6.40 -55.68
N GLY A 50 16.65 -5.75 -54.59
CA GLY A 50 16.10 -4.46 -54.16
C GLY A 50 14.88 -4.60 -53.24
N ILE A 51 14.49 -3.47 -52.64
CA ILE A 51 13.43 -3.42 -51.61
C ILE A 51 12.04 -3.63 -52.24
N GLN A 52 11.83 -3.12 -53.46
CA GLN A 52 10.52 -3.13 -54.14
C GLN A 52 10.04 -4.54 -54.52
N GLU A 53 10.97 -5.48 -54.78
CA GLU A 53 10.64 -6.86 -55.15
C GLU A 53 10.68 -7.83 -53.94
N HIS A 54 10.99 -7.32 -52.74
CA HIS A 54 11.17 -8.17 -51.57
C HIS A 54 9.82 -8.58 -50.95
N VAL A 55 9.54 -9.88 -50.96
CA VAL A 55 8.45 -10.47 -50.18
C VAL A 55 9.00 -10.99 -48.85
N CYS A 56 8.63 -10.32 -47.75
CA CYS A 56 9.09 -10.68 -46.42
C CYS A 56 8.51 -12.03 -45.96
N GLN A 57 9.30 -13.10 -46.08
CA GLN A 57 8.95 -14.43 -45.58
C GLN A 57 9.52 -14.63 -44.17
N VAL A 58 8.69 -14.41 -43.15
CA VAL A 58 9.05 -14.72 -41.76
C VAL A 58 8.93 -16.23 -41.56
N ALA A 59 10.00 -16.86 -41.07
CA ALA A 59 10.03 -18.29 -40.84
C ALA A 59 8.95 -18.71 -39.82
N GLU A 60 8.37 -19.90 -40.01
CA GLU A 60 7.21 -20.38 -39.24
C GLU A 60 7.49 -20.48 -37.72
N ASN A 61 8.73 -20.80 -37.36
CA ASN A 61 9.20 -20.78 -35.97
C ASN A 61 9.20 -19.37 -35.35
N GLU A 62 9.50 -18.34 -36.13
CA GLU A 62 9.52 -16.95 -35.67
C GLU A 62 8.08 -16.40 -35.52
N LYS A 63 7.13 -16.87 -36.35
CA LYS A 63 5.70 -16.63 -36.13
C LYS A 63 5.21 -17.27 -34.82
N LYS A 64 5.50 -18.55 -34.60
CA LYS A 64 5.14 -19.26 -33.36
C LYS A 64 5.78 -18.65 -32.11
N PHE A 65 7.00 -18.14 -32.25
CA PHE A 65 7.65 -17.42 -31.16
C PHE A 65 6.90 -16.12 -30.82
N LYS A 66 6.48 -15.34 -31.83
CA LYS A 66 5.65 -14.14 -31.61
C LYS A 66 4.30 -14.46 -30.98
N GLU A 67 3.62 -15.51 -31.43
CA GLU A 67 2.39 -15.99 -30.79
C GLU A 67 2.63 -16.32 -29.30
N THR A 68 3.75 -16.98 -28.99
CA THR A 68 4.14 -17.27 -27.59
C THR A 68 4.42 -15.99 -26.80
N VAL A 69 5.09 -15.00 -27.41
CA VAL A 69 5.35 -13.69 -26.80
C VAL A 69 4.05 -12.98 -26.43
N ASP A 70 3.08 -12.99 -27.33
CA ASP A 70 1.76 -12.37 -27.13
C ASP A 70 0.96 -13.12 -26.06
N GLU A 71 0.92 -14.46 -26.11
CA GLU A 71 0.24 -15.31 -25.13
C GLU A 71 0.82 -15.16 -23.71
N LYS A 72 2.15 -15.04 -23.61
CA LYS A 72 2.86 -14.90 -22.33
C LYS A 72 2.96 -13.46 -21.84
N GLY A 73 2.57 -12.48 -22.66
CA GLY A 73 2.65 -11.06 -22.34
C GLY A 73 4.08 -10.52 -22.25
N TYR A 74 5.05 -11.17 -22.92
CA TYR A 74 6.44 -10.71 -22.95
C TYR A 74 6.56 -9.37 -23.68
N LYS A 75 7.57 -8.57 -23.32
CA LYS A 75 7.77 -7.24 -23.92
C LYS A 75 9.02 -7.17 -24.75
N GLU A 76 8.91 -6.52 -25.90
CA GLU A 76 10.07 -6.20 -26.73
C GLU A 76 10.68 -4.86 -26.33
N CYS A 77 12.00 -4.79 -26.33
CA CYS A 77 12.71 -3.53 -26.20
C CYS A 77 12.36 -2.63 -27.39
N PHE A 78 11.79 -1.45 -27.12
CA PHE A 78 11.40 -0.47 -28.15
C PHE A 78 12.55 0.01 -29.05
N VAL A 79 13.82 -0.20 -28.67
CA VAL A 79 14.99 0.18 -29.46
C VAL A 79 15.53 -0.97 -30.30
N CYS A 80 15.73 -2.15 -29.70
CA CYS A 80 16.42 -3.25 -30.38
C CYS A 80 15.52 -4.44 -30.75
N GLY A 81 14.23 -4.39 -30.42
CA GLY A 81 13.26 -5.46 -30.70
C GLY A 81 13.48 -6.75 -29.90
N ARG A 82 14.45 -6.77 -28.98
CA ARG A 82 14.71 -7.98 -28.18
C ARG A 82 13.54 -8.24 -27.23
N THR A 83 12.95 -9.41 -27.33
CA THR A 83 11.95 -9.92 -26.40
C THR A 83 12.57 -10.13 -25.02
N VAL A 84 11.89 -9.61 -24.00
CA VAL A 84 12.24 -9.75 -22.59
C VAL A 84 11.09 -10.44 -21.87
N GLU A 85 11.44 -11.50 -21.16
CA GLU A 85 10.60 -12.13 -20.15
C GLU A 85 10.92 -11.51 -18.78
N LEU A 86 9.89 -11.05 -18.06
CA LEU A 86 10.02 -10.61 -16.67
C LEU A 86 9.94 -11.85 -15.79
N ALA A 87 11.09 -12.47 -15.54
CA ALA A 87 11.19 -13.62 -14.65
C ALA A 87 10.88 -13.21 -13.19
N GLU A 88 11.40 -12.07 -12.73
CA GLU A 88 11.22 -11.57 -11.36
C GLU A 88 11.37 -10.03 -11.28
N ALA A 89 10.74 -9.42 -10.27
CA ALA A 89 10.99 -8.05 -9.77
C ALA A 89 10.48 -6.87 -10.64
N CYS A 90 11.26 -5.78 -10.72
CA CYS A 90 10.82 -4.44 -11.09
C CYS A 90 10.35 -4.34 -12.55
N ASN A 91 9.29 -3.57 -12.79
CA ASN A 91 8.84 -3.21 -14.14
C ASN A 91 9.83 -2.28 -14.88
N HIS A 92 10.95 -1.88 -14.28
CA HIS A 92 12.05 -1.22 -14.96
C HIS A 92 12.98 -2.28 -15.57
N ILE A 93 12.89 -2.48 -16.88
CA ILE A 93 13.82 -3.33 -17.62
C ILE A 93 14.98 -2.50 -18.11
N THR A 94 16.20 -3.00 -17.93
CA THR A 94 17.37 -2.58 -18.72
C THR A 94 17.69 -3.68 -19.72
N CYS A 95 17.51 -3.37 -21.00
CA CYS A 95 17.85 -4.29 -22.08
C CYS A 95 19.38 -4.41 -22.23
N GLU A 96 19.88 -5.52 -22.76
CA GLU A 96 21.31 -5.68 -23.08
C GLU A 96 21.86 -4.63 -24.06
N CYS A 97 21.00 -3.96 -24.86
CA CYS A 97 21.40 -2.84 -25.71
C CYS A 97 21.64 -1.53 -24.93
N GLY A 98 21.56 -1.55 -23.59
CA GLY A 98 21.79 -0.41 -22.70
C GLY A 98 20.56 0.48 -22.47
N ASN A 99 19.51 0.35 -23.28
CA ASN A 99 18.28 1.12 -23.11
C ASN A 99 17.37 0.50 -22.06
N SER A 100 16.68 1.35 -21.30
CA SER A 100 15.71 0.91 -20.31
C SER A 100 14.27 1.17 -20.76
N PHE A 101 13.32 0.32 -20.36
CA PHE A 101 11.89 0.46 -20.67
C PHE A 101 10.98 -0.10 -19.57
N CYS A 102 9.72 0.32 -19.56
CA CYS A 102 8.70 -0.19 -18.64
C CYS A 102 8.16 -1.53 -19.15
N TYR A 103 8.20 -2.58 -18.32
CA TYR A 103 7.67 -3.90 -18.66
C TYR A 103 6.14 -3.94 -18.80
N VAL A 104 5.43 -3.01 -18.17
CA VAL A 104 3.96 -2.96 -18.30
C VAL A 104 3.58 -2.40 -19.67
N CYS A 105 4.13 -1.25 -20.04
CA CYS A 105 3.70 -0.50 -21.23
C CYS A 105 4.66 -0.50 -22.42
N GLY A 106 5.85 -1.11 -22.31
CA GLY A 106 6.85 -1.22 -23.39
C GLY A 106 7.59 0.08 -23.74
N LYS A 107 7.20 1.22 -23.16
CA LYS A 107 7.78 2.54 -23.46
C LYS A 107 9.13 2.74 -22.77
N GLY A 108 10.01 3.54 -23.37
CA GLY A 108 11.31 3.91 -22.81
C GLY A 108 11.23 4.42 -21.38
N TRP A 109 12.10 3.87 -20.52
CA TRP A 109 12.16 4.16 -19.10
C TRP A 109 12.91 5.46 -18.92
N THR A 110 12.14 6.48 -18.59
CA THR A 110 12.56 7.87 -18.66
C THR A 110 12.89 8.42 -17.27
N GLY A 111 13.02 7.57 -16.24
CA GLY A 111 13.23 8.03 -14.87
C GLY A 111 12.05 8.83 -14.31
N ILE A 112 10.89 8.82 -14.98
CA ILE A 112 9.78 9.77 -14.83
C ILE A 112 9.41 10.04 -13.37
N CYS A 113 9.24 9.02 -12.52
CA CYS A 113 8.78 9.27 -11.15
C CYS A 113 9.82 10.03 -10.31
N ARG A 114 11.09 9.59 -10.34
CA ARG A 114 12.18 10.29 -9.64
C ARG A 114 12.42 11.67 -10.25
N ASP A 115 12.42 11.76 -11.58
CA ASP A 115 12.72 13.00 -12.27
C ASP A 115 11.57 14.02 -12.12
N ARG A 116 10.30 13.57 -12.10
CA ARG A 116 9.14 14.39 -11.72
C ARG A 116 9.19 14.82 -10.27
N ALA A 117 9.55 13.93 -9.34
CA ALA A 117 9.72 14.31 -7.93
C ALA A 117 10.83 15.36 -7.78
N THR A 118 11.97 15.16 -8.44
CA THR A 118 13.09 16.10 -8.45
C THR A 118 12.69 17.45 -9.05
N TYR A 119 11.96 17.43 -10.18
CA TYR A 119 11.42 18.62 -10.82
C TYR A 119 10.45 19.36 -9.90
N PHE A 120 9.46 18.65 -9.34
CA PHE A 120 8.46 19.21 -8.45
C PHE A 120 9.09 19.92 -7.25
N VAL A 121 10.05 19.26 -6.59
CA VAL A 121 10.78 19.86 -5.47
C VAL A 121 11.66 21.03 -5.93
N GLY A 122 12.21 20.98 -7.15
CA GLY A 122 12.90 22.10 -7.78
C GLY A 122 12.00 23.32 -7.94
N GLU A 123 10.75 23.14 -8.37
CA GLU A 123 9.76 24.23 -8.48
C GLU A 123 9.36 24.77 -7.09
N LEU A 124 9.14 23.90 -6.09
CA LEU A 124 8.87 24.33 -4.71
C LEU A 124 10.02 25.18 -4.14
N LEU A 125 11.26 24.82 -4.43
CA LEU A 125 12.43 25.59 -4.03
C LEU A 125 12.47 26.97 -4.71
N LYS A 126 12.06 27.08 -5.98
CA LYS A 126 11.92 28.39 -6.65
C LYS A 126 10.87 29.25 -5.96
N CYS A 127 9.72 28.67 -5.60
CA CYS A 127 8.69 29.38 -4.82
C CYS A 127 9.26 29.94 -3.51
N GLN A 128 9.92 29.10 -2.71
CA GLN A 128 10.55 29.54 -1.46
C GLN A 128 11.62 30.63 -1.65
N LYS A 129 12.45 30.52 -2.69
CA LYS A 129 13.46 31.56 -3.02
C LYS A 129 12.81 32.88 -3.42
N ASN A 130 11.59 32.84 -3.96
CA ASN A 130 10.84 34.02 -4.37
C ASN A 130 10.03 34.67 -3.24
N ASN A 131 10.05 34.13 -2.01
CA ASN A 131 9.22 34.62 -0.89
C ASN A 131 9.31 36.13 -0.69
N ALA A 132 10.52 36.69 -0.61
CA ALA A 132 10.70 38.13 -0.37
C ALA A 132 10.08 38.99 -1.50
N ALA A 133 10.23 38.58 -2.76
CA ALA A 133 9.64 39.27 -3.89
C ALA A 133 8.11 39.12 -3.96
N ALA A 134 7.59 37.98 -3.50
CA ALA A 134 6.16 37.69 -3.41
C ALA A 134 5.49 38.25 -2.13
N GLY A 135 6.25 38.88 -1.23
CA GLY A 135 5.73 39.41 0.03
C GLY A 135 5.51 38.38 1.14
N PHE A 136 6.09 37.18 1.00
CA PHE A 136 6.05 36.12 2.01
C PHE A 136 7.29 36.11 2.90
N SER A 137 7.12 35.60 4.12
CA SER A 137 8.19 35.36 5.07
C SER A 137 9.17 34.29 4.58
N ALA A 138 10.46 34.44 4.91
CA ALA A 138 11.48 33.46 4.52
C ALA A 138 11.15 32.04 5.02
N GLY A 139 11.29 31.05 4.12
CA GLY A 139 11.01 29.63 4.39
C GLY A 139 9.55 29.20 4.18
N TYR A 140 8.61 30.15 4.04
CA TYR A 140 7.21 29.86 3.75
C TYR A 140 7.02 29.06 2.46
N LEU A 141 6.14 28.06 2.50
CA LEU A 141 5.71 27.29 1.34
C LEU A 141 4.33 26.71 1.60
N SER A 142 3.32 27.16 0.86
CA SER A 142 1.94 26.65 0.90
C SER A 142 1.19 27.09 -0.35
N GLY A 143 0.13 26.36 -0.71
CA GLY A 143 -0.86 26.83 -1.68
C GLY A 143 -1.79 27.92 -1.14
N PHE A 144 -1.82 28.12 0.18
CA PHE A 144 -2.60 29.16 0.86
C PHE A 144 -1.78 30.45 1.02
N PRO A 145 -2.40 31.62 1.23
CA PRO A 145 -1.67 32.83 1.62
C PRO A 145 -1.34 32.84 3.13
N GLU A 146 -0.24 33.49 3.53
CA GLU A 146 0.13 33.62 4.95
C GLU A 146 -0.96 34.29 5.82
N SER A 147 -1.87 35.05 5.19
CA SER A 147 -3.02 35.67 5.87
C SER A 147 -4.02 34.64 6.39
N GLU A 148 -4.11 33.44 5.81
CA GLU A 148 -4.96 32.37 6.35
C GLU A 148 -4.38 31.79 7.65
N PHE A 149 -3.06 31.69 7.76
CA PHE A 149 -2.42 31.34 9.02
C PHE A 149 -2.67 32.42 10.09
N VAL A 150 -2.63 33.71 9.72
CA VAL A 150 -2.98 34.80 10.65
C VAL A 150 -4.43 34.69 11.11
N LYS A 151 -5.36 34.39 10.18
CA LYS A 151 -6.77 34.17 10.54
C LYS A 151 -6.93 32.98 11.47
N LEU A 152 -6.25 31.87 11.19
CA LEU A 152 -6.26 30.67 12.03
C LEU A 152 -5.77 30.97 13.44
N GLU A 153 -4.64 31.67 13.55
CA GLU A 153 -4.04 32.10 14.82
C GLU A 153 -4.93 33.01 15.65
N ASN A 154 -5.74 33.81 14.98
CA ASN A 154 -6.74 34.68 15.60
C ASN A 154 -8.09 33.98 15.82
N GLY A 155 -8.23 32.70 15.45
CA GLY A 155 -9.50 31.96 15.56
C GLY A 155 -10.61 32.46 14.62
N THR A 156 -10.24 33.09 13.50
CA THR A 156 -11.17 33.71 12.54
C THR A 156 -11.15 33.05 11.15
N LEU A 157 -10.43 31.92 10.99
CA LEU A 157 -10.46 31.14 9.76
C LEU A 157 -11.77 30.32 9.70
N SER A 158 -12.55 30.48 8.62
CA SER A 158 -13.87 29.86 8.48
C SER A 158 -14.09 29.19 7.13
N ASN A 159 -13.05 29.03 6.31
CA ASN A 159 -13.14 28.48 4.94
C ASN A 159 -12.91 26.96 4.88
N GLY A 160 -12.68 26.30 6.02
CA GLY A 160 -12.43 24.85 6.10
C GLY A 160 -11.02 24.42 5.72
N ASN A 161 -10.13 25.34 5.35
CA ASN A 161 -8.75 25.00 5.00
C ASN A 161 -7.95 24.51 6.22
N VAL A 162 -6.97 23.63 5.96
CA VAL A 162 -6.06 23.03 6.97
C VAL A 162 -4.60 23.39 6.66
N PRO A 163 -4.15 24.64 6.92
CA PRO A 163 -2.96 25.20 6.30
C PRO A 163 -1.61 24.53 6.66
N TYR A 164 -1.54 23.76 7.75
CA TYR A 164 -0.31 23.13 8.23
C TYR A 164 0.07 21.80 7.55
N TYR A 165 -0.70 21.29 6.56
CA TYR A 165 -0.50 19.95 5.98
C TYR A 165 0.35 19.96 4.67
N ALA A 166 1.66 19.61 4.69
CA ALA A 166 2.52 19.22 3.52
C ALA A 166 3.99 18.89 3.93
N VAL A 167 4.78 18.06 3.18
CA VAL A 167 6.14 18.23 2.50
C VAL A 167 6.92 16.89 2.17
N GLY A 168 7.92 16.86 1.22
CA GLY A 168 9.01 15.81 1.05
C GLY A 168 10.07 15.85 -0.13
N ASP A 169 11.24 15.11 0.00
CA ASP A 169 12.57 14.88 -0.75
C ASP A 169 13.95 15.67 -0.50
N ALA A 170 14.99 15.83 -1.39
CA ALA A 170 16.42 16.12 -1.03
C ALA A 170 16.92 17.57 -1.30
N ASN A 171 16.57 18.17 -2.45
CA ASN A 171 16.25 19.62 -2.43
C ASN A 171 15.19 19.88 -1.38
N SER A 172 14.35 18.87 -1.11
CA SER A 172 13.41 19.01 -0.04
C SER A 172 14.06 19.00 1.33
N LYS A 173 15.24 18.43 1.59
CA LYS A 173 15.82 18.59 2.94
C LYS A 173 15.99 20.08 3.21
N THR A 174 16.45 20.84 2.22
CA THR A 174 16.48 22.30 2.28
C THR A 174 15.09 22.90 2.39
N VAL A 175 14.14 22.52 1.51
CA VAL A 175 12.76 23.07 1.51
C VAL A 175 12.01 22.78 2.80
N LEU A 176 12.02 21.53 3.25
CA LEU A 176 11.50 21.00 4.51
C LEU A 176 12.12 21.71 5.70
N LEU A 177 13.44 21.82 5.81
CA LEU A 177 14.07 22.51 6.95
C LEU A 177 13.74 24.00 6.95
N ALA A 178 13.61 24.63 5.77
CA ALA A 178 13.20 26.03 5.66
C ALA A 178 11.73 26.22 6.10
N LEU A 179 10.83 25.33 5.68
CA LEU A 179 9.42 25.37 6.09
C LEU A 179 9.26 25.02 7.58
N ALA A 180 9.93 23.98 8.07
CA ALA A 180 9.95 23.64 9.49
C ALA A 180 10.52 24.79 10.33
N GLY A 181 11.57 25.47 9.85
CA GLY A 181 12.11 26.67 10.50
C GLY A 181 11.12 27.84 10.50
N TRP A 182 10.33 28.02 9.44
CA TRP A 182 9.23 28.99 9.40
C TRP A 182 8.13 28.63 10.41
N VAL A 183 7.74 27.35 10.51
CA VAL A 183 6.76 26.86 11.49
C VAL A 183 7.26 27.07 12.92
N ASP A 184 8.51 26.70 13.22
CA ASP A 184 9.13 26.91 14.53
C ASP A 184 9.13 28.39 14.92
N LYS A 185 9.57 29.27 14.02
CA LYS A 185 9.59 30.72 14.26
C LYS A 185 8.19 31.29 14.51
N ARG A 186 7.17 30.76 13.82
CA ARG A 186 5.79 31.24 13.93
C ARG A 186 5.14 30.77 15.23
N THR A 187 5.21 29.47 15.50
CA THR A 187 4.66 28.85 16.72
C THR A 187 5.42 29.23 17.99
N GLY A 188 6.73 29.50 17.90
CA GLY A 188 7.55 29.91 19.04
C GLY A 188 7.21 31.27 19.66
N LYS A 189 6.35 32.06 19.00
CA LYS A 189 5.83 33.32 19.53
C LYS A 189 4.50 33.16 20.29
N MET A 190 3.89 31.99 20.22
CA MET A 190 2.58 31.74 20.79
C MET A 190 2.69 31.22 22.22
N SER A 191 1.76 31.63 23.08
CA SER A 191 1.58 31.00 24.38
C SER A 191 1.04 29.57 24.21
N TYR A 192 1.15 28.78 25.27
CA TYR A 192 0.54 27.46 25.34
C TYR A 192 -0.97 27.52 25.02
N ASP A 193 -1.70 28.45 25.65
CA ASP A 193 -3.15 28.60 25.42
C ASP A 193 -3.48 28.97 23.97
N GLN A 194 -2.64 29.77 23.32
CA GLN A 194 -2.79 30.09 21.90
C GLN A 194 -2.58 28.83 21.05
N MET A 195 -1.55 28.02 21.34
CA MET A 195 -1.33 26.75 20.66
C MET A 195 -2.53 25.79 20.83
N GLN A 196 -3.07 25.66 22.05
CA GLN A 196 -4.25 24.79 22.27
C GLN A 196 -5.50 25.27 21.52
N LYS A 197 -5.67 26.58 21.33
CA LYS A 197 -6.77 27.15 20.53
C LYS A 197 -6.63 26.86 19.04
N ILE A 198 -5.44 27.04 18.46
CA ILE A 198 -5.25 26.77 17.02
C ILE A 198 -5.38 25.28 16.70
N MET A 199 -5.02 24.40 17.64
CA MET A 199 -5.10 22.95 17.49
C MET A 199 -6.52 22.38 17.53
N GLN A 200 -7.53 23.23 17.74
CA GLN A 200 -8.93 22.88 17.47
C GLN A 200 -9.20 22.72 15.97
N THR A 201 -8.39 23.35 15.11
CA THR A 201 -8.37 23.09 13.67
C THR A 201 -7.41 21.95 13.37
N GLU A 202 -7.74 21.10 12.40
CA GLU A 202 -6.88 20.01 11.97
C GLU A 202 -5.50 20.52 11.50
N PHE A 203 -4.46 19.81 11.93
CA PHE A 203 -3.06 20.09 11.60
C PHE A 203 -2.30 18.84 11.15
N GLY A 204 -2.99 17.73 10.86
CA GLY A 204 -2.37 16.47 10.46
C GLY A 204 -1.29 15.99 11.45
N GLY A 205 -0.18 15.47 10.91
CA GLY A 205 0.95 14.94 11.68
C GLY A 205 2.09 15.94 11.91
N MET A 206 1.82 17.21 12.23
CA MET A 206 2.91 18.19 12.41
C MET A 206 3.89 17.82 13.54
N ASN A 207 3.39 17.29 14.65
CA ASN A 207 4.25 16.76 15.71
C ASN A 207 5.11 15.59 15.20
N GLU A 208 4.54 14.70 14.37
CA GLU A 208 5.27 13.61 13.74
C GLU A 208 6.41 14.11 12.83
N VAL A 209 6.12 14.98 11.87
CA VAL A 209 7.12 15.46 10.90
C VAL A 209 8.25 16.20 11.59
N LEU A 210 7.94 17.03 12.60
CA LEU A 210 8.96 17.76 13.36
C LEU A 210 9.81 16.82 14.25
N ALA A 211 9.19 15.81 14.86
CA ALA A 211 9.93 14.77 15.58
C ALA A 211 10.82 13.93 14.64
N ASP A 212 10.38 13.68 13.40
CA ASP A 212 11.18 13.00 12.38
C ASP A 212 12.39 13.81 11.94
N ILE A 213 12.26 15.14 11.83
CA ILE A 213 13.41 16.00 11.56
C ILE A 213 14.40 15.92 12.73
N TYR A 214 13.94 15.85 13.99
CA TYR A 214 14.82 15.60 15.14
C TYR A 214 15.56 14.26 14.99
N HIS A 215 14.86 13.15 14.71
CA HIS A 215 15.49 11.84 14.52
C HIS A 215 16.55 11.83 13.41
N GLN A 216 16.35 12.61 12.35
CA GLN A 216 17.29 12.71 11.22
C GLN A 216 18.46 13.67 11.46
N THR A 217 18.32 14.66 12.35
CA THR A 217 19.31 15.74 12.50
C THR A 217 19.99 15.79 13.87
N GLY A 218 19.36 15.25 14.90
CA GLY A 218 19.77 15.36 16.30
C GLY A 218 19.53 16.75 16.93
N ASP A 219 18.99 17.73 16.19
CA ASP A 219 18.79 19.09 16.70
C ASP A 219 17.51 19.18 17.53
N LYS A 220 17.68 19.35 18.84
CA LYS A 220 16.60 19.38 19.84
C LYS A 220 15.56 20.46 19.58
N LYS A 221 15.86 21.53 18.83
CA LYS A 221 14.86 22.56 18.53
C LYS A 221 13.65 22.00 17.78
N TRP A 222 13.86 20.96 16.95
CA TRP A 222 12.77 20.34 16.19
C TRP A 222 11.85 19.52 17.09
N LEU A 223 12.41 18.85 18.09
CA LEU A 223 11.63 18.18 19.12
C LEU A 223 10.84 19.21 19.96
N THR A 224 11.46 20.32 20.35
CA THR A 224 10.73 21.42 21.03
C THR A 224 9.59 21.96 20.17
N ALA A 225 9.80 22.12 18.86
CA ALA A 225 8.75 22.56 17.94
C ALA A 225 7.64 21.52 17.79
N ALA A 226 7.97 20.21 17.73
CA ALA A 226 7.01 19.11 17.69
C ALA A 226 6.07 19.16 18.91
N GLN A 227 6.63 19.28 20.12
CA GLN A 227 5.89 19.28 21.37
C GLN A 227 4.96 20.48 21.56
N ARG A 228 5.11 21.57 20.77
CA ARG A 228 4.11 22.65 20.75
C ARG A 228 2.78 22.19 20.13
N PHE A 229 2.81 21.14 19.31
CA PHE A 229 1.64 20.51 18.71
C PHE A 229 1.04 19.38 19.57
N ASP A 230 1.41 19.30 20.85
CA ASP A 230 0.78 18.42 21.83
C ASP A 230 -0.63 18.92 22.18
N HIS A 231 -1.63 18.37 21.50
CA HIS A 231 -3.02 18.77 21.68
C HIS A 231 -3.63 18.14 22.94
N ALA A 232 -3.65 18.90 24.03
CA ALA A 232 -4.03 18.43 25.36
C ALA A 232 -5.44 17.83 25.42
N ALA A 233 -6.41 18.44 24.70
CA ALA A 233 -7.78 17.94 24.64
C ALA A 233 -7.90 16.50 24.09
N VAL A 234 -6.92 16.04 23.31
CA VAL A 234 -6.84 14.65 22.80
C VAL A 234 -5.83 13.83 23.61
N PHE A 235 -4.69 14.41 23.98
CA PHE A 235 -3.59 13.71 24.63
C PHE A 235 -3.86 13.40 26.11
N ASP A 236 -4.47 14.31 26.86
CA ASP A 236 -4.72 14.11 28.29
C ASP A 236 -5.68 12.95 28.59
N PRO A 237 -6.82 12.81 27.88
CA PRO A 237 -7.68 11.64 28.06
C PRO A 237 -6.95 10.34 27.73
N LEU A 238 -6.23 10.29 26.61
CA LEU A 238 -5.51 9.08 26.19
C LEU A 238 -4.38 8.73 27.15
N ALA A 239 -3.60 9.70 27.63
CA ALA A 239 -2.57 9.50 28.65
C ALA A 239 -3.17 8.98 29.98
N SER A 240 -4.41 9.34 30.27
CA SER A 240 -5.16 8.91 31.46
C SER A 240 -6.00 7.65 31.21
N SER A 241 -5.79 6.95 30.09
CA SER A 241 -6.55 5.76 29.67
C SER A 241 -8.06 5.98 29.61
N GLN A 242 -8.48 7.15 29.11
CA GLN A 242 -9.89 7.50 28.90
C GLN A 242 -10.17 7.61 27.40
N ASP A 243 -11.20 6.88 26.95
CA ASP A 243 -11.74 7.02 25.60
C ASP A 243 -12.67 8.25 25.56
N LYS A 244 -12.26 9.26 24.79
CA LYS A 244 -13.02 10.49 24.49
C LYS A 244 -13.03 10.74 22.97
N LEU A 245 -13.07 9.66 22.19
CA LEU A 245 -13.00 9.74 20.74
C LEU A 245 -14.34 10.05 20.07
N ASP A 246 -15.46 9.71 20.71
CA ASP A 246 -16.81 9.92 20.19
C ASP A 246 -17.03 11.35 19.66
N GLY A 247 -17.53 11.46 18.43
CA GLY A 247 -17.80 12.72 17.73
C GLY A 247 -16.56 13.41 17.15
N LEU A 248 -15.34 12.95 17.43
CA LEU A 248 -14.13 13.51 16.82
C LEU A 248 -13.95 13.01 15.39
N HIS A 249 -13.55 13.90 14.47
CA HIS A 249 -13.10 13.51 13.14
C HIS A 249 -11.90 12.56 13.27
N ALA A 250 -12.03 11.34 12.77
CA ALA A 250 -11.13 10.24 13.09
C ALA A 250 -9.74 10.43 12.46
N ASN A 251 -9.68 10.74 11.15
CA ASN A 251 -8.40 10.95 10.48
C ASN A 251 -7.59 12.11 11.04
N THR A 252 -8.23 13.13 11.63
CA THR A 252 -7.56 14.23 12.32
C THR A 252 -6.80 13.75 13.56
N GLN A 253 -7.24 12.69 14.23
CA GLN A 253 -6.65 12.27 15.51
C GLN A 253 -5.47 11.30 15.34
N VAL A 254 -5.58 10.33 14.42
CA VAL A 254 -4.58 9.26 14.29
C VAL A 254 -3.16 9.79 14.02
N PRO A 255 -2.92 10.78 13.13
CA PRO A 255 -1.61 11.40 12.92
C PRO A 255 -1.01 12.01 14.20
N LYS A 256 -1.83 12.56 15.09
CA LYS A 256 -1.35 13.11 16.37
C LYS A 256 -0.75 12.00 17.24
N TRP A 257 -1.36 10.81 17.24
CA TRP A 257 -0.90 9.65 17.99
C TRP A 257 0.36 9.03 17.37
N ILE A 258 0.50 9.08 16.04
CA ILE A 258 1.75 8.71 15.36
C ILE A 258 2.86 9.64 15.84
N GLY A 259 2.62 10.96 15.86
CA GLY A 259 3.58 11.92 16.39
C GLY A 259 3.95 11.67 17.86
N ALA A 260 2.99 11.30 18.71
CA ALA A 260 3.29 10.87 20.08
C ALA A 260 4.23 9.64 20.10
N ALA A 261 4.00 8.62 19.24
CA ALA A 261 4.93 7.50 19.15
C ALA A 261 6.35 7.93 18.74
N ARG A 262 6.49 8.91 17.83
CA ARG A 262 7.78 9.49 17.44
C ARG A 262 8.45 10.27 18.57
N GLU A 263 7.68 11.03 19.34
CA GLU A 263 8.15 11.78 20.52
C GLU A 263 8.56 10.85 21.67
N TYR A 264 7.88 9.73 21.86
CA TYR A 264 8.34 8.68 22.78
C TYR A 264 9.71 8.15 22.35
N LYS A 265 9.89 7.81 21.08
CA LYS A 265 11.19 7.33 20.57
C LYS A 265 12.31 8.37 20.74
N ALA A 266 11.96 9.66 20.73
CA ALA A 266 12.92 10.75 20.91
C ALA A 266 13.27 11.00 22.39
N THR A 267 12.32 10.79 23.31
CA THR A 267 12.42 11.26 24.71
C THR A 267 12.46 10.15 25.75
N GLY A 268 11.92 8.97 25.45
CA GLY A 268 11.64 7.91 26.43
C GLY A 268 10.48 8.23 27.39
N THR A 269 9.73 9.32 27.21
CA THR A 269 8.68 9.75 28.14
C THR A 269 7.44 8.87 27.98
N SER A 270 7.14 8.02 28.98
CA SER A 270 6.07 7.01 28.91
C SER A 270 4.70 7.55 28.52
N ARG A 271 4.37 8.78 28.93
CA ARG A 271 3.13 9.48 28.55
C ARG A 271 2.84 9.40 27.05
N TYR A 272 3.84 9.63 26.20
CA TYR A 272 3.66 9.58 24.75
C TYR A 272 3.41 8.16 24.23
N ALA A 273 4.07 7.16 24.82
CA ALA A 273 3.79 5.76 24.50
C ALA A 273 2.38 5.33 24.94
N ASP A 274 1.90 5.83 26.08
CA ASP A 274 0.55 5.55 26.59
C ASP A 274 -0.51 6.21 25.69
N ILE A 275 -0.29 7.45 25.24
CA ILE A 275 -1.17 8.13 24.27
C ILE A 275 -1.29 7.31 22.98
N ALA A 276 -0.17 6.96 22.36
CA ALA A 276 -0.14 6.21 21.11
C ALA A 276 -0.81 4.83 21.25
N ARG A 277 -0.50 4.11 22.33
CA ARG A 277 -1.05 2.78 22.61
C ARG A 277 -2.53 2.82 22.90
N ASN A 278 -2.99 3.74 23.76
CA ASN A 278 -4.40 3.83 24.16
C ASN A 278 -5.26 4.30 22.99
N GLY A 279 -4.81 5.28 22.19
CA GLY A 279 -5.50 5.69 20.97
C GLY A 279 -5.70 4.52 20.02
N TRP A 280 -4.63 3.76 19.75
CA TRP A 280 -4.72 2.55 18.93
C TRP A 280 -5.67 1.50 19.51
N GLN A 281 -5.53 1.17 20.80
CA GLN A 281 -6.32 0.12 21.46
C GLN A 281 -7.81 0.46 21.51
N PHE A 282 -8.17 1.70 21.86
CA PHE A 282 -9.58 2.13 21.85
C PHE A 282 -10.15 2.01 20.44
N THR A 283 -9.42 2.51 19.43
CA THR A 283 -9.89 2.44 18.05
C THR A 283 -10.11 1.01 17.56
N ILE A 284 -9.14 0.10 17.73
CA ILE A 284 -9.25 -1.25 17.18
C ILE A 284 -10.26 -2.15 17.91
N ASN A 285 -10.57 -1.85 19.17
CA ASN A 285 -11.45 -2.66 20.01
C ASN A 285 -12.90 -2.17 19.96
N ALA A 286 -13.12 -0.86 19.93
CA ALA A 286 -14.44 -0.27 20.13
C ALA A 286 -14.96 0.54 18.93
N HIS A 287 -14.08 1.03 18.05
CA HIS A 287 -14.45 1.95 16.96
C HIS A 287 -14.20 1.41 15.56
N SER A 288 -13.70 0.19 15.42
CA SER A 288 -13.37 -0.41 14.13
C SER A 288 -14.39 -1.47 13.72
N TYR A 289 -14.77 -1.45 12.46
CA TYR A 289 -15.49 -2.52 11.80
C TYR A 289 -14.58 -3.74 11.60
N THR A 290 -15.17 -4.90 11.28
CA THR A 290 -14.45 -6.17 11.10
C THR A 290 -13.37 -6.10 10.02
N ILE A 291 -13.54 -5.22 9.02
CA ILE A 291 -12.55 -5.01 7.95
C ILE A 291 -11.28 -4.27 8.43
N GLY A 292 -11.26 -3.77 9.67
CA GLY A 292 -10.16 -3.00 10.25
C GLY A 292 -10.25 -1.48 10.05
N GLY A 293 -11.16 -1.01 9.19
CA GLY A 293 -11.50 0.41 9.07
C GLY A 293 -12.40 0.90 10.20
N ASN A 294 -12.45 2.22 10.39
CA ASN A 294 -13.24 2.91 11.41
C ASN A 294 -13.88 4.17 10.84
N SER A 295 -14.75 4.81 11.64
CA SER A 295 -15.57 5.99 11.33
C SER A 295 -16.73 5.75 10.37
N GLN A 296 -17.77 6.56 10.51
CA GLN A 296 -18.77 6.82 9.48
C GLN A 296 -18.88 8.33 9.29
N ALA A 297 -19.03 8.76 8.03
CA ALA A 297 -18.90 10.16 7.64
C ALA A 297 -17.65 10.83 8.24
N GLU A 298 -16.52 10.12 8.26
CA GLU A 298 -15.20 10.59 8.76
C GLU A 298 -15.08 10.74 10.28
N HIS A 299 -16.14 10.53 11.06
CA HIS A 299 -16.16 10.74 12.51
C HIS A 299 -16.19 9.43 13.30
N PHE A 300 -15.55 9.42 14.47
CA PHE A 300 -15.80 8.40 15.48
C PHE A 300 -17.23 8.55 16.03
N HIS A 301 -17.80 7.43 16.47
CA HIS A 301 -19.08 7.40 17.19
C HIS A 301 -18.88 6.87 18.60
N ALA A 302 -19.96 6.67 19.33
CA ALA A 302 -19.87 6.04 20.63
C ALA A 302 -19.24 4.64 20.51
N PRO A 303 -18.39 4.25 21.47
CA PRO A 303 -17.68 2.98 21.41
C PRO A 303 -18.66 1.81 21.37
N ASN A 304 -18.36 0.82 20.53
CA ASN A 304 -19.12 -0.40 20.27
C ASN A 304 -20.37 -0.27 19.40
N GLU A 305 -20.75 0.91 18.92
CA GLU A 305 -21.92 1.10 18.04
C GLU A 305 -21.67 0.67 16.58
N ILE A 306 -21.34 -0.60 16.34
CA ILE A 306 -20.99 -1.06 14.99
C ILE A 306 -22.22 -1.15 14.09
N THR A 307 -23.30 -1.80 14.53
CA THR A 307 -24.50 -2.00 13.70
C THR A 307 -25.30 -0.74 13.45
N ALA A 308 -25.32 0.19 14.41
CA ALA A 308 -26.00 1.48 14.27
C ALA A 308 -25.45 2.30 13.09
N TRP A 309 -24.16 2.14 12.80
CA TRP A 309 -23.42 2.91 11.81
C TRP A 309 -23.00 2.11 10.57
N LEU A 310 -23.66 0.99 10.25
CA LEU A 310 -23.50 0.31 8.95
C LEU A 310 -24.17 1.14 7.84
N LYS A 311 -23.52 2.24 7.42
CA LYS A 311 -24.02 3.22 6.45
C LYS A 311 -23.16 3.27 5.19
N GLU A 312 -23.60 4.06 4.22
CA GLU A 312 -22.97 4.17 2.90
C GLU A 312 -21.52 4.67 3.01
N ASP A 313 -21.32 5.72 3.78
CA ASP A 313 -20.08 6.49 4.02
C ASP A 313 -19.26 5.99 5.22
N THR A 314 -19.19 4.68 5.38
CA THR A 314 -18.38 4.02 6.41
C THR A 314 -16.93 3.86 5.98
N ALA A 315 -16.04 3.75 6.97
CA ALA A 315 -14.66 3.33 6.80
C ALA A 315 -13.89 4.16 5.75
N GLU A 316 -13.56 5.40 6.10
CA GLU A 316 -12.65 6.23 5.30
C GLU A 316 -11.27 5.56 5.17
N GLY A 317 -10.69 5.60 3.96
CA GLY A 317 -9.39 5.04 3.64
C GLY A 317 -8.21 5.62 4.45
N CYS A 318 -8.14 6.95 4.59
CA CYS A 318 -7.05 7.62 5.30
C CYS A 318 -6.88 7.14 6.75
N ASN A 319 -7.99 6.89 7.44
CA ASN A 319 -7.98 6.43 8.82
C ASN A 319 -7.23 5.11 8.93
N THR A 320 -7.47 4.21 7.99
CA THR A 320 -6.83 2.90 7.98
C THR A 320 -5.37 3.01 7.59
N TYR A 321 -5.04 3.83 6.58
CA TYR A 321 -3.65 4.17 6.25
C TYR A 321 -2.87 4.65 7.49
N ASN A 322 -3.43 5.62 8.24
CA ASN A 322 -2.79 6.17 9.42
C ASN A 322 -2.75 5.18 10.59
N MET A 323 -3.79 4.35 10.76
CA MET A 323 -3.78 3.28 11.76
C MET A 323 -2.72 2.22 11.45
N LEU A 324 -2.50 1.86 10.18
CA LEU A 324 -1.41 0.97 9.77
C LEU A 324 -0.04 1.61 10.07
N LYS A 325 0.13 2.89 9.79
CA LYS A 325 1.35 3.65 10.12
C LYS A 325 1.62 3.67 11.63
N LEU A 326 0.61 3.98 12.45
CA LEU A 326 0.70 3.91 13.92
C LEU A 326 1.03 2.50 14.42
N THR A 327 0.42 1.47 13.82
CA THR A 327 0.65 0.07 14.15
C THR A 327 2.12 -0.33 13.96
N ARG A 328 2.77 0.16 12.90
CA ARG A 328 4.21 -0.08 12.68
C ARG A 328 5.06 0.56 13.77
N GLU A 329 4.76 1.82 14.12
CA GLU A 329 5.48 2.50 15.20
C GLU A 329 5.32 1.74 16.53
N LEU A 330 4.11 1.32 16.88
CA LEU A 330 3.83 0.52 18.08
C LEU A 330 4.54 -0.83 18.07
N PHE A 331 4.52 -1.53 16.93
CA PHE A 331 5.25 -2.79 16.79
C PHE A 331 6.75 -2.63 17.03
N THR A 332 7.38 -1.58 16.49
CA THR A 332 8.82 -1.36 16.74
C THR A 332 9.15 -1.02 18.20
N MET A 333 8.18 -0.59 18.99
CA MET A 333 8.34 -0.34 20.43
C MET A 333 8.07 -1.60 21.27
N ASN A 334 7.26 -2.53 20.77
CA ASN A 334 6.97 -3.82 21.41
C ASN A 334 6.81 -4.93 20.34
N PRO A 335 7.92 -5.46 19.80
CA PRO A 335 7.89 -6.38 18.66
C PRO A 335 7.46 -7.81 19.03
N THR A 336 7.18 -8.08 20.31
CA THR A 336 6.68 -9.38 20.77
C THR A 336 5.16 -9.50 20.71
N ASP A 337 4.44 -8.38 20.60
CA ASP A 337 2.99 -8.36 20.56
C ASP A 337 2.48 -8.57 19.12
N THR A 338 1.85 -9.72 18.86
CA THR A 338 1.31 -10.03 17.54
C THR A 338 0.01 -9.29 17.23
N SER A 339 -0.68 -8.70 18.23
CA SER A 339 -1.95 -8.01 18.02
C SER A 339 -1.82 -6.87 17.01
N TYR A 340 -0.65 -6.21 16.97
CA TYR A 340 -0.31 -5.23 15.96
C TYR A 340 -0.41 -5.80 14.54
N PHE A 341 0.20 -6.96 14.29
CA PHE A 341 0.21 -7.55 12.95
C PHE A 341 -1.01 -8.40 12.63
N ASP A 342 -1.77 -8.83 13.62
CA ASP A 342 -3.12 -9.36 13.42
C ASP A 342 -4.07 -8.24 12.94
N PHE A 343 -3.96 -7.03 13.53
CA PHE A 343 -4.67 -5.86 13.02
C PHE A 343 -4.15 -5.43 11.65
N TYR A 344 -2.83 -5.35 11.46
CA TYR A 344 -2.21 -4.92 10.21
C TYR A 344 -2.65 -5.80 9.04
N GLU A 345 -2.59 -7.13 9.21
CA GLU A 345 -3.06 -8.12 8.23
C GLU A 345 -4.54 -7.91 7.91
N ARG A 346 -5.39 -7.78 8.94
CA ARG A 346 -6.83 -7.60 8.78
C ARG A 346 -7.16 -6.33 8.01
N ALA A 347 -6.61 -5.19 8.41
CA ALA A 347 -6.87 -3.89 7.79
C ALA A 347 -6.29 -3.78 6.37
N LEU A 348 -5.07 -4.30 6.14
CA LEU A 348 -4.46 -4.30 4.82
C LEU A 348 -5.27 -5.16 3.83
N ILE A 349 -5.56 -6.41 4.19
CA ILE A 349 -6.25 -7.34 3.30
C ILE A 349 -7.69 -6.89 3.05
N ASN A 350 -8.43 -6.47 4.09
CA ASN A 350 -9.88 -6.34 3.97
C ASN A 350 -10.36 -4.91 3.70
N HIS A 351 -9.51 -3.91 3.91
CA HIS A 351 -9.87 -2.53 3.62
C HIS A 351 -8.99 -1.93 2.52
N MET A 352 -7.67 -1.93 2.70
CA MET A 352 -6.76 -1.22 1.79
C MET A 352 -6.59 -1.89 0.44
N LEU A 353 -6.50 -3.23 0.40
CA LEU A 353 -6.28 -3.95 -0.87
C LEU A 353 -7.45 -3.75 -1.86
N GLY A 354 -8.69 -3.72 -1.36
CA GLY A 354 -9.89 -3.47 -2.17
C GLY A 354 -10.20 -2.00 -2.42
N GLN A 355 -9.34 -1.07 -1.97
CA GLN A 355 -9.59 0.36 -2.09
C GLN A 355 -9.43 0.86 -3.53
N GLN A 356 -8.48 0.30 -4.28
CA GLN A 356 -8.18 0.67 -5.66
C GLN A 356 -9.07 -0.12 -6.62
N ASP A 357 -9.59 0.54 -7.65
CA ASP A 357 -10.33 -0.09 -8.75
C ASP A 357 -9.36 -0.89 -9.63
N PRO A 358 -9.47 -2.23 -9.66
CA PRO A 358 -8.60 -3.06 -10.48
C PRO A 358 -9.04 -3.14 -11.94
N SER A 359 -10.20 -2.58 -12.30
CA SER A 359 -10.75 -2.67 -13.66
C SER A 359 -10.19 -1.64 -14.64
N THR A 360 -9.41 -0.69 -14.13
CA THR A 360 -8.84 0.45 -14.86
C THR A 360 -7.35 0.56 -14.57
N ASP A 361 -6.56 0.90 -15.60
CA ASP A 361 -5.13 1.16 -15.49
C ASP A 361 -4.79 2.52 -14.84
N HIS A 362 -5.81 3.35 -14.58
CA HIS A 362 -5.67 4.62 -13.88
C HIS A 362 -5.55 4.47 -12.36
N GLY A 363 -5.96 3.32 -11.80
CA GLY A 363 -5.81 3.02 -10.37
C GLY A 363 -6.60 3.94 -9.45
N HIS A 364 -7.81 4.34 -9.87
CA HIS A 364 -8.74 5.15 -9.08
C HIS A 364 -9.08 4.49 -7.73
N ILE A 365 -9.35 5.31 -6.71
CA ILE A 365 -9.61 4.84 -5.35
C ILE A 365 -11.04 5.14 -4.91
N THR A 366 -11.55 4.31 -4.01
CA THR A 366 -12.75 4.60 -3.21
C THR A 366 -12.36 5.35 -1.96
N TYR A 367 -13.14 6.36 -1.58
CA TYR A 367 -12.89 7.13 -0.35
C TYR A 367 -13.47 6.40 0.85
N PHE A 368 -14.77 6.08 0.77
CA PHE A 368 -15.49 5.28 1.76
C PHE A 368 -15.58 3.83 1.28
N THR A 369 -15.37 2.90 2.21
CA THR A 369 -15.62 1.48 2.02
C THR A 369 -16.95 1.13 2.67
N SER A 370 -18.02 1.27 1.90
CA SER A 370 -19.36 1.05 2.40
C SER A 370 -19.53 -0.30 3.10
N LEU A 371 -20.19 -0.30 4.25
CA LEU A 371 -20.62 -1.49 4.99
C LEU A 371 -22.13 -1.54 5.16
N ASN A 372 -22.85 -0.59 4.56
CA ASN A 372 -24.29 -0.65 4.35
C ASN A 372 -24.67 -1.97 3.66
N PRO A 373 -25.76 -2.64 4.05
CA PRO A 373 -26.32 -3.72 3.25
C PRO A 373 -26.60 -3.24 1.82
N GLY A 374 -25.98 -3.89 0.83
CA GLY A 374 -26.11 -3.51 -0.57
C GLY A 374 -25.16 -2.38 -0.99
N GLY A 375 -24.22 -1.99 -0.12
CA GLY A 375 -23.14 -1.06 -0.44
C GLY A 375 -22.27 -1.55 -1.61
N ARG A 376 -21.54 -0.62 -2.21
CA ARG A 376 -20.68 -0.85 -3.38
C ARG A 376 -19.40 -0.02 -3.28
N ARG A 377 -18.33 -0.48 -3.93
CA ARG A 377 -17.07 0.28 -4.10
C ARG A 377 -17.25 1.46 -5.05
N GLY A 378 -16.37 2.45 -4.94
CA GLY A 378 -16.41 3.66 -5.75
C GLY A 378 -17.28 4.74 -5.15
N LEU A 379 -17.29 4.82 -3.82
CA LEU A 379 -17.98 5.87 -3.09
C LEU A 379 -16.98 6.93 -2.65
N GLY A 380 -17.11 8.11 -3.23
CA GLY A 380 -16.42 9.33 -2.84
C GLY A 380 -17.24 10.14 -1.83
N PRO A 381 -16.67 11.21 -1.26
CA PRO A 381 -17.45 12.14 -0.47
C PRO A 381 -18.49 12.85 -1.34
N ALA A 382 -19.67 13.15 -0.78
CA ALA A 382 -20.75 13.81 -1.51
C ALA A 382 -20.31 15.17 -2.09
N TRP A 383 -19.53 15.94 -1.33
CA TRP A 383 -18.94 17.21 -1.77
C TRP A 383 -17.86 17.04 -2.86
N GLY A 384 -17.32 15.82 -3.00
CA GLY A 384 -16.30 15.47 -3.98
C GLY A 384 -16.85 14.74 -5.21
N GLY A 385 -18.17 14.61 -5.36
CA GLY A 385 -18.81 13.98 -6.52
C GLY A 385 -19.44 12.61 -6.25
N GLY A 386 -19.16 11.98 -5.10
CA GLY A 386 -19.85 10.76 -4.68
C GLY A 386 -19.50 9.49 -5.48
N THR A 387 -18.40 9.48 -6.23
CA THR A 387 -18.01 8.39 -7.13
C THR A 387 -16.59 7.88 -6.83
N TRP A 388 -16.06 6.98 -7.65
CA TRP A 388 -14.62 6.74 -7.74
C TRP A 388 -13.86 8.06 -7.93
N SER A 389 -12.63 8.12 -7.44
CA SER A 389 -11.73 9.23 -7.77
C SER A 389 -11.52 9.31 -9.27
N THR A 390 -11.29 10.50 -9.81
CA THR A 390 -10.89 10.71 -11.20
C THR A 390 -9.48 11.28 -11.27
N ASP A 391 -8.89 11.26 -12.47
CA ASP A 391 -7.52 11.76 -12.69
C ASP A 391 -7.36 13.25 -12.38
N TYR A 392 -8.41 14.05 -12.63
CA TYR A 392 -8.30 15.51 -12.66
C TYR A 392 -9.39 16.27 -11.88
N ASP A 393 -10.46 15.61 -11.43
CA ASP A 393 -11.57 16.27 -10.74
C ASP A 393 -11.69 15.87 -9.27
N SER A 394 -10.94 14.86 -8.85
CA SER A 394 -10.82 14.44 -7.45
C SER A 394 -9.55 15.03 -6.84
N HIS A 395 -9.69 15.63 -5.66
CA HIS A 395 -8.58 16.24 -4.90
C HIS A 395 -8.75 15.92 -3.41
N TRP A 396 -9.03 14.65 -3.12
CA TRP A 396 -9.41 14.21 -1.79
C TRP A 396 -8.19 13.74 -0.98
N CYS A 397 -8.27 13.76 0.35
CA CYS A 397 -7.21 13.22 1.21
C CYS A 397 -6.91 11.73 0.90
N CYS A 398 -7.95 10.92 0.65
CA CYS A 398 -7.80 9.49 0.31
C CYS A 398 -7.09 9.25 -1.02
N GLN A 399 -7.05 10.22 -1.92
CA GLN A 399 -6.25 10.11 -3.15
C GLN A 399 -4.77 10.23 -2.84
N GLY A 400 -4.39 11.16 -1.96
CA GLY A 400 -3.02 11.29 -1.47
C GLY A 400 -2.55 10.02 -0.75
N THR A 401 -3.29 9.58 0.26
CA THR A 401 -2.94 8.35 1.01
C THR A 401 -3.10 7.08 0.17
N GLY A 402 -4.00 7.05 -0.80
CA GLY A 402 -4.18 5.94 -1.75
C GLY A 402 -2.94 5.72 -2.62
N ILE A 403 -2.33 6.79 -3.13
CA ILE A 403 -1.05 6.71 -3.85
C ILE A 403 0.03 6.14 -2.92
N GLU A 404 0.15 6.65 -1.70
CA GLU A 404 1.14 6.17 -0.75
C GLU A 404 0.96 4.69 -0.40
N THR A 405 -0.26 4.26 -0.09
CA THR A 405 -0.61 2.87 0.24
C THR A 405 -0.11 1.90 -0.81
N ASN A 406 -0.42 2.17 -2.09
CA ASN A 406 -0.10 1.25 -3.18
C ASN A 406 1.40 1.19 -3.52
N THR A 407 2.19 2.16 -3.08
CA THR A 407 3.67 2.13 -3.27
C THR A 407 4.42 1.37 -2.19
N LYS A 408 3.77 1.02 -1.07
CA LYS A 408 4.45 0.51 0.14
C LYS A 408 3.87 -0.75 0.75
N MET A 409 3.01 -1.49 0.05
CA MET A 409 2.42 -2.74 0.58
C MET A 409 3.46 -3.75 1.10
N GLN A 410 4.68 -3.70 0.57
CA GLN A 410 5.82 -4.55 0.96
C GLN A 410 6.54 -4.14 2.26
N ASP A 411 6.35 -2.92 2.75
CA ASP A 411 7.21 -2.32 3.79
C ASP A 411 7.05 -2.96 5.18
N SER A 412 6.01 -3.78 5.34
CA SER A 412 5.56 -4.37 6.61
C SER A 412 5.64 -5.90 6.62
N ILE A 413 6.14 -6.51 5.55
CA ILE A 413 6.24 -7.97 5.46
C ILE A 413 7.24 -8.50 6.48
N TYR A 414 8.40 -7.84 6.56
CA TYR A 414 9.50 -8.20 7.44
C TYR A 414 9.97 -7.01 8.26
N PHE A 415 10.41 -7.31 9.48
CA PHE A 415 11.21 -6.42 10.31
C PHE A 415 12.44 -7.18 10.76
N TYR A 416 13.50 -6.48 11.16
CA TYR A 416 14.67 -7.15 11.71
C TYR A 416 15.36 -6.28 12.75
N ASP A 417 16.03 -6.96 13.67
CA ASP A 417 17.03 -6.39 14.57
C ASP A 417 18.40 -7.03 14.26
N ASP A 418 19.40 -6.79 15.11
CA ASP A 418 20.76 -7.31 14.89
C ASP A 418 20.81 -8.85 14.86
N SER A 419 19.84 -9.54 15.47
CA SER A 419 19.85 -10.99 15.73
C SER A 419 18.70 -11.75 15.10
N SER A 420 17.61 -11.07 14.76
CA SER A 420 16.33 -11.69 14.42
C SER A 420 15.69 -11.10 13.17
N LEU A 421 15.09 -11.97 12.37
CA LEU A 421 14.17 -11.62 11.29
C LEU A 421 12.73 -11.92 11.74
N TYR A 422 11.89 -10.91 11.81
CA TYR A 422 10.46 -11.03 12.06
C TYR A 422 9.73 -11.23 10.73
N VAL A 423 8.98 -12.33 10.62
CA VAL A 423 8.13 -12.64 9.47
C VAL A 423 6.69 -12.36 9.88
N ASN A 424 6.19 -11.21 9.44
CA ASN A 424 4.92 -10.66 9.92
C ASN A 424 3.76 -10.91 8.94
N LEU A 425 3.96 -10.69 7.63
CA LEU A 425 2.93 -10.90 6.62
C LEU A 425 3.32 -12.06 5.69
N PHE A 426 2.30 -12.80 5.26
CA PHE A 426 2.47 -13.98 4.41
C PHE A 426 2.09 -13.65 2.97
N THR A 427 3.04 -13.10 2.22
CA THR A 427 2.82 -12.65 0.85
C THR A 427 4.04 -12.95 -0.02
N PRO A 428 3.87 -13.27 -1.33
CA PRO A 428 4.97 -13.46 -2.25
C PRO A 428 5.94 -12.28 -2.21
N SER A 429 7.20 -12.55 -1.88
CA SER A 429 8.18 -11.48 -1.66
C SER A 429 9.62 -11.96 -1.69
N LYS A 430 10.54 -11.03 -1.93
CA LYS A 430 11.99 -11.23 -1.86
C LYS A 430 12.59 -10.16 -0.97
N LEU A 431 13.05 -10.55 0.21
CA LEU A 431 13.80 -9.70 1.11
C LEU A 431 15.29 -9.77 0.77
N ASN A 432 15.91 -8.62 0.55
CA ASN A 432 17.36 -8.47 0.51
C ASN A 432 17.83 -7.87 1.84
N TRP A 433 18.23 -8.72 2.79
CA TRP A 433 18.71 -8.32 4.11
C TRP A 433 20.19 -7.93 4.04
N LYS A 434 20.43 -6.74 3.47
CA LYS A 434 21.78 -6.23 3.15
C LYS A 434 22.77 -6.28 4.32
N PRO A 435 22.43 -5.85 5.55
CA PRO A 435 23.38 -5.87 6.67
C PRO A 435 23.96 -7.25 6.99
N ARG A 436 23.26 -8.34 6.63
CA ARG A 436 23.71 -9.73 6.84
C ARG A 436 24.10 -10.47 5.58
N ASN A 437 24.01 -9.84 4.41
CA ASN A 437 24.20 -10.51 3.12
C ASN A 437 23.32 -11.79 2.98
N VAL A 438 22.06 -11.69 3.43
CA VAL A 438 21.07 -12.78 3.36
C VAL A 438 19.92 -12.36 2.45
N THR A 439 19.43 -13.28 1.63
CA THR A 439 18.19 -13.14 0.88
C THR A 439 17.17 -14.16 1.37
N VAL A 440 15.92 -13.72 1.54
CA VAL A 440 14.79 -14.60 1.87
C VAL A 440 13.72 -14.45 0.80
N VAL A 441 13.39 -15.54 0.12
CA VAL A 441 12.31 -15.59 -0.87
C VAL A 441 11.12 -16.29 -0.25
N GLN A 442 9.99 -15.60 -0.14
CA GLN A 442 8.73 -16.14 0.32
C GLN A 442 7.82 -16.47 -0.86
N SER A 443 7.36 -17.72 -0.94
CA SER A 443 6.45 -18.22 -1.97
C SER A 443 5.19 -18.77 -1.33
N THR A 444 4.04 -18.23 -1.70
CA THR A 444 2.72 -18.63 -1.17
C THR A 444 1.61 -18.17 -2.10
N THR A 445 0.42 -18.75 -1.93
CA THR A 445 -0.84 -18.20 -2.49
C THR A 445 -1.79 -17.75 -1.37
N PHE A 446 -1.27 -17.53 -0.16
CA PHE A 446 -2.02 -16.96 0.95
C PHE A 446 -2.72 -15.64 0.52
N PRO A 447 -3.99 -15.41 0.92
CA PRO A 447 -4.80 -16.24 1.81
C PRO A 447 -5.61 -17.37 1.13
N ALA A 448 -5.42 -17.64 -0.16
CA ALA A 448 -6.10 -18.75 -0.83
C ALA A 448 -5.59 -20.13 -0.41
N SER A 449 -4.32 -20.23 0.02
CA SER A 449 -3.74 -21.40 0.68
C SER A 449 -3.26 -21.08 2.10
N ASP A 450 -3.10 -22.12 2.90
CA ASP A 450 -2.67 -22.04 4.30
C ASP A 450 -1.14 -22.21 4.47
N THR A 451 -0.39 -22.29 3.39
CA THR A 451 1.03 -22.69 3.42
C THR A 451 1.91 -21.62 2.77
N THR A 452 3.00 -21.26 3.43
CA THR A 452 4.04 -20.38 2.91
C THR A 452 5.42 -21.04 3.05
N LYS A 453 6.30 -20.80 2.08
CA LYS A 453 7.67 -21.30 2.07
C LYS A 453 8.64 -20.14 2.03
N LEU A 454 9.66 -20.15 2.88
CA LEU A 454 10.74 -19.17 2.91
C LEU A 454 12.05 -19.88 2.57
N ALA A 455 12.59 -19.59 1.40
CA ALA A 455 13.91 -20.08 0.96
C ALA A 455 14.99 -19.06 1.34
N VAL A 456 16.04 -19.54 2.01
CA VAL A 456 17.16 -18.72 2.49
C VAL A 456 18.37 -18.88 1.58
N THR A 457 18.96 -17.76 1.17
CA THR A 457 20.27 -17.68 0.53
C THR A 457 21.20 -16.84 1.38
N GLY A 458 22.41 -17.34 1.65
CA GLY A 458 23.36 -16.74 2.59
C GLY A 458 23.67 -17.69 3.75
N THR A 459 24.51 -17.23 4.67
CA THR A 459 24.93 -18.04 5.83
C THR A 459 24.93 -17.21 7.10
N GLY A 460 24.85 -17.86 8.25
CA GLY A 460 25.06 -17.23 9.56
C GLY A 460 24.02 -17.61 10.60
N GLU A 461 24.29 -17.23 11.84
CA GLU A 461 23.42 -17.50 12.98
C GLU A 461 22.45 -16.33 13.23
N TRP A 462 21.16 -16.64 13.25
CA TRP A 462 20.08 -15.70 13.57
C TRP A 462 18.76 -16.45 13.81
N ALA A 463 17.82 -15.78 14.46
CA ALA A 463 16.49 -16.33 14.71
C ALA A 463 15.46 -15.83 13.69
N MET A 464 14.67 -16.76 13.13
CA MET A 464 13.45 -16.39 12.42
C MET A 464 12.29 -16.36 13.43
N LYS A 465 11.72 -15.18 13.66
CA LYS A 465 10.53 -14.99 14.50
C LYS A 465 9.30 -14.95 13.61
N ILE A 466 8.56 -16.05 13.59
CA ILE A 466 7.41 -16.26 12.71
C ILE A 466 6.15 -15.89 13.48
N ARG A 467 5.37 -14.92 12.97
CA ARG A 467 4.07 -14.62 13.57
C ARG A 467 3.15 -15.83 13.46
N ILE A 468 2.54 -16.23 14.57
CA ILE A 468 1.44 -17.20 14.57
C ILE A 468 0.16 -16.40 14.81
N PRO A 469 -0.67 -16.15 13.77
CA PRO A 469 -1.84 -15.30 13.90
C PRO A 469 -2.82 -15.82 14.95
N SER A 470 -3.47 -14.93 15.71
CA SER A 470 -4.45 -15.36 16.73
C SER A 470 -5.64 -16.15 16.19
N TRP A 471 -5.95 -16.02 14.89
CA TRP A 471 -7.07 -16.72 14.26
C TRP A 471 -6.77 -18.18 13.88
N THR A 472 -5.49 -18.59 13.81
CA THR A 472 -5.12 -19.94 13.39
C THR A 472 -5.11 -20.93 14.56
N SER A 473 -5.05 -22.22 14.26
CA SER A 473 -4.88 -23.29 15.23
C SER A 473 -4.05 -24.41 14.63
N ASN A 474 -3.24 -25.09 15.44
CA ASN A 474 -2.36 -26.18 15.00
C ASN A 474 -1.38 -25.75 13.90
N ALA A 475 -0.82 -24.54 14.02
CA ALA A 475 0.23 -24.08 13.12
C ALA A 475 1.46 -25.01 13.22
N THR A 476 2.12 -25.24 12.09
CA THR A 476 3.33 -26.09 12.04
C THR A 476 4.44 -25.40 11.27
N ILE A 477 5.67 -25.65 11.70
CA ILE A 477 6.88 -25.11 11.09
C ILE A 477 7.82 -26.28 10.81
N ALA A 478 8.31 -26.39 9.58
CA ALA A 478 9.27 -27.40 9.17
C ALA A 478 10.47 -26.73 8.48
N VAL A 479 11.65 -27.33 8.64
CA VAL A 479 12.87 -26.91 7.94
C VAL A 479 13.36 -28.09 7.11
N ASN A 480 13.54 -27.89 5.81
CA ASN A 480 13.97 -28.92 4.86
C ASN A 480 13.12 -30.20 4.95
N GLY A 481 11.81 -30.05 5.17
CA GLY A 481 10.85 -31.15 5.31
C GLY A 481 10.73 -31.74 6.73
N ALA A 482 11.63 -31.42 7.66
CA ALA A 482 11.57 -31.89 9.03
C ALA A 482 10.80 -30.92 9.93
N THR A 483 9.68 -31.37 10.52
CA THR A 483 8.92 -30.59 11.50
C THR A 483 9.80 -30.22 12.70
N GLN A 484 9.76 -28.95 13.08
CA GLN A 484 10.54 -28.44 14.20
C GLN A 484 9.73 -28.53 15.50
N SER A 485 10.36 -28.97 16.58
CA SER A 485 9.76 -29.00 17.93
C SER A 485 9.77 -27.62 18.59
N ILE A 486 9.16 -26.63 17.93
CA ILE A 486 9.00 -25.27 18.45
C ILE A 486 7.53 -24.97 18.74
N THR A 487 7.29 -24.21 19.80
CA THR A 487 5.93 -23.81 20.18
C THR A 487 5.39 -22.78 19.19
N ALA A 488 4.29 -23.13 18.52
CA ALA A 488 3.57 -22.26 17.60
C ALA A 488 2.19 -21.87 18.18
N THR A 489 2.19 -21.16 19.31
CA THR A 489 0.97 -20.73 20.00
C THR A 489 0.29 -19.59 19.22
N PRO A 490 -1.01 -19.68 18.89
CA PRO A 490 -1.75 -18.56 18.29
C PRO A 490 -1.64 -17.27 19.11
N GLY A 491 -1.39 -16.14 18.45
CA GLY A 491 -1.18 -14.86 19.11
C GLY A 491 0.23 -14.70 19.70
N SER A 492 1.23 -15.37 19.11
CA SER A 492 2.64 -15.26 19.54
C SER A 492 3.61 -15.36 18.37
N TYR A 493 4.88 -15.06 18.61
CA TYR A 493 5.96 -15.36 17.67
C TYR A 493 6.60 -16.71 17.99
N ALA A 494 6.53 -17.65 17.05
CA ALA A 494 7.35 -18.86 17.09
C ALA A 494 8.79 -18.49 16.73
N THR A 495 9.72 -18.74 17.65
CA THR A 495 11.14 -18.40 17.45
C THR A 495 11.90 -19.63 16.96
N LEU A 496 12.49 -19.53 15.78
CA LEU A 496 13.33 -20.56 15.16
C LEU A 496 14.78 -20.08 15.09
N PRO A 497 15.59 -20.32 16.15
CA PRO A 497 17.03 -20.04 16.11
C PRO A 497 17.75 -21.09 15.27
N ARG A 498 18.66 -20.65 14.39
CA ARG A 498 19.41 -21.55 13.51
C ARG A 498 20.70 -20.92 13.01
N THR A 499 21.69 -21.77 12.71
CA THR A 499 22.78 -21.46 11.79
C THR A 499 22.32 -21.77 10.36
N TRP A 500 21.92 -20.74 9.62
CA TRP A 500 21.35 -20.87 8.29
C TRP A 500 22.42 -21.15 7.25
N ALA A 501 22.06 -21.95 6.25
CA ALA A 501 22.85 -22.17 5.04
C ALA A 501 22.00 -21.90 3.79
N THR A 502 22.66 -21.54 2.70
CA THR A 502 22.01 -21.40 1.39
C THR A 502 21.28 -22.69 1.03
N GLY A 503 20.01 -22.56 0.65
CA GLY A 503 19.15 -23.69 0.30
C GLY A 503 18.28 -24.20 1.45
N ASP A 504 18.45 -23.69 2.68
CA ASP A 504 17.49 -23.95 3.75
C ASP A 504 16.10 -23.42 3.36
N VAL A 505 15.07 -24.24 3.54
CA VAL A 505 13.68 -23.89 3.28
C VAL A 505 12.83 -24.09 4.53
N VAL A 506 12.23 -23.00 5.00
CA VAL A 506 11.22 -23.03 6.06
C VAL A 506 9.84 -23.17 5.43
N THR A 507 9.08 -24.19 5.81
CA THR A 507 7.66 -24.33 5.45
C THR A 507 6.82 -24.02 6.67
N ILE A 508 5.90 -23.06 6.54
CA ILE A 508 4.97 -22.65 7.59
C ILE A 508 3.57 -22.98 7.11
N LYS A 509 2.81 -23.69 7.94
CA LYS A 509 1.38 -23.97 7.70
C LYS A 509 0.55 -23.30 8.78
N LEU A 510 -0.44 -22.51 8.36
CA LEU A 510 -1.35 -21.71 9.18
C LEU A 510 -2.80 -22.11 8.88
N PRO A 511 -3.30 -23.23 9.44
CA PRO A 511 -4.62 -23.75 9.11
C PRO A 511 -5.73 -22.70 9.24
N MET A 512 -6.55 -22.58 8.20
CA MET A 512 -7.65 -21.62 8.11
C MET A 512 -8.99 -22.32 8.30
N LYS A 513 -9.93 -21.63 8.94
CA LYS A 513 -11.31 -22.09 9.14
C LYS A 513 -12.29 -20.93 8.99
N LEU A 514 -13.54 -21.27 8.68
CA LEU A 514 -14.65 -20.33 8.76
C LEU A 514 -14.86 -19.93 10.22
N ARG A 515 -15.08 -18.64 10.44
CA ARG A 515 -15.45 -18.06 11.74
C ARG A 515 -16.48 -16.96 11.52
N VAL A 516 -17.18 -16.64 12.59
CA VAL A 516 -18.11 -15.51 12.64
C VAL A 516 -17.54 -14.48 13.62
N ILE A 517 -17.52 -13.22 13.22
CA ILE A 517 -17.14 -12.09 14.08
C ILE A 517 -18.39 -11.25 14.33
N PRO A 518 -19.03 -11.39 15.51
CA PRO A 518 -20.22 -10.60 15.85
C PRO A 518 -19.89 -9.11 15.95
N ALA A 519 -20.84 -8.27 15.58
CA ALA A 519 -20.77 -6.85 15.89
C ALA A 519 -20.83 -6.63 17.42
N ASN A 520 -20.14 -5.60 17.91
CA ASN A 520 -19.97 -5.38 19.34
C ASN A 520 -21.31 -5.11 20.06
N ASP A 521 -22.18 -4.32 19.43
CA ASP A 521 -23.51 -3.90 19.92
C ASP A 521 -24.62 -4.91 19.64
N ASN A 522 -24.48 -5.77 18.63
CA ASN A 522 -25.51 -6.75 18.30
C ASN A 522 -24.92 -8.08 17.80
N LYS A 523 -24.88 -9.08 18.68
CA LYS A 523 -24.32 -10.40 18.38
C LYS A 523 -25.11 -11.20 17.32
N SER A 524 -26.35 -10.80 17.01
CA SER A 524 -27.14 -11.42 15.94
C SER A 524 -26.77 -10.91 14.54
N VAL A 525 -25.96 -9.85 14.47
CA VAL A 525 -25.37 -9.33 13.23
C VAL A 525 -23.87 -9.58 13.27
N ALA A 526 -23.33 -10.22 12.23
CA ALA A 526 -21.93 -10.62 12.24
C ALA A 526 -21.32 -10.68 10.85
N ALA A 527 -20.00 -10.54 10.78
CA ALA A 527 -19.23 -10.76 9.57
C ALA A 527 -18.76 -12.22 9.49
N LEU A 528 -18.77 -12.78 8.29
CA LEU A 528 -18.21 -14.10 8.00
C LEU A 528 -16.74 -13.95 7.59
N VAL A 529 -15.85 -14.75 8.15
CA VAL A 529 -14.41 -14.68 7.85
C VAL A 529 -13.81 -16.07 7.63
N PHE A 530 -12.81 -16.17 6.76
CA PHE A 530 -12.01 -17.38 6.53
C PHE A 530 -10.52 -17.04 6.66
N GLY A 531 -9.86 -17.60 7.67
CA GLY A 531 -8.49 -17.18 8.02
C GLY A 531 -8.45 -15.67 8.31
N PRO A 532 -7.63 -14.87 7.58
CA PRO A 532 -7.59 -13.42 7.70
C PRO A 532 -8.61 -12.68 6.81
N SER A 533 -9.27 -13.37 5.88
CA SER A 533 -10.14 -12.76 4.87
C SER A 533 -11.56 -12.61 5.37
N VAL A 534 -12.04 -11.38 5.41
CA VAL A 534 -13.46 -11.04 5.54
C VAL A 534 -14.15 -11.39 4.23
N LEU A 535 -15.29 -12.05 4.34
CA LEU A 535 -16.09 -12.49 3.21
C LEU A 535 -17.33 -11.61 3.04
N CYS A 536 -17.78 -11.44 1.80
CA CYS A 536 -19.01 -10.73 1.46
C CYS A 536 -19.89 -11.56 0.52
N GLY A 537 -21.20 -11.32 0.58
CA GLY A 537 -22.16 -11.85 -0.38
C GLY A 537 -22.23 -10.97 -1.62
N ASN A 538 -22.28 -11.58 -2.80
CA ASN A 538 -22.51 -10.88 -4.05
C ASN A 538 -24.02 -10.80 -4.37
N TYR A 539 -24.55 -9.59 -4.44
CA TYR A 539 -25.96 -9.31 -4.73
C TYR A 539 -26.18 -8.65 -6.11
N GLY A 540 -25.14 -8.59 -6.95
CA GLY A 540 -25.22 -7.98 -8.28
C GLY A 540 -25.65 -6.52 -8.20
N SER A 541 -26.78 -6.17 -8.82
CA SER A 541 -27.35 -4.82 -8.74
C SER A 541 -28.53 -4.71 -7.75
N SER A 542 -28.76 -5.74 -6.93
CA SER A 542 -29.91 -5.77 -6.02
C SER A 542 -29.73 -4.76 -4.89
N THR A 543 -30.75 -3.95 -4.63
CA THR A 543 -30.81 -3.11 -3.42
C THR A 543 -31.16 -3.98 -2.22
N LEU A 544 -30.48 -3.75 -1.10
CA LEU A 544 -30.77 -4.40 0.17
C LEU A 544 -31.25 -3.33 1.16
N THR A 545 -32.35 -3.59 1.87
CA THR A 545 -32.92 -2.66 2.86
C THR A 545 -32.54 -3.03 4.29
N ALA A 546 -31.95 -4.20 4.49
CA ALA A 546 -31.47 -4.71 5.77
C ALA A 546 -30.36 -5.75 5.55
N ASN A 547 -29.63 -6.10 6.61
CA ASN A 547 -28.65 -7.18 6.57
C ASN A 547 -29.35 -8.50 6.21
N PRO A 548 -28.94 -9.19 5.12
CA PRO A 548 -29.52 -10.47 4.74
C PRO A 548 -29.32 -11.52 5.83
N LYS A 549 -30.30 -12.41 6.01
CA LYS A 549 -30.23 -13.47 7.02
C LYS A 549 -29.51 -14.70 6.46
N LEU A 550 -28.24 -14.86 6.80
CA LEU A 550 -27.41 -16.00 6.42
C LEU A 550 -27.68 -17.22 7.32
N ASP A 551 -27.96 -18.37 6.71
CA ASP A 551 -27.91 -19.66 7.38
C ASP A 551 -26.46 -20.16 7.39
N LEU A 552 -25.82 -20.09 8.56
CA LEU A 552 -24.43 -20.49 8.73
C LEU A 552 -24.20 -21.98 8.40
N GLY A 553 -25.21 -22.84 8.61
CA GLY A 553 -25.10 -24.28 8.31
C GLY A 553 -25.06 -24.58 6.82
N SER A 554 -25.51 -23.64 5.99
CA SER A 554 -25.48 -23.76 4.53
C SER A 554 -24.16 -23.35 3.90
N VAL A 555 -23.28 -22.66 4.64
CA VAL A 555 -22.03 -22.09 4.10
C VAL A 555 -21.03 -23.19 3.80
N LYS A 556 -20.59 -23.28 2.54
CA LYS A 556 -19.61 -24.26 2.08
C LYS A 556 -18.57 -23.61 1.19
N ARG A 557 -17.31 -24.02 1.36
CA ARG A 557 -16.22 -23.65 0.45
C ARG A 557 -16.38 -24.43 -0.85
N ASN A 558 -16.23 -23.75 -1.98
CA ASN A 558 -16.21 -24.39 -3.29
C ASN A 558 -14.79 -24.90 -3.55
N GLY A 559 -14.62 -26.22 -3.51
CA GLY A 559 -13.31 -26.87 -3.70
C GLY A 559 -12.38 -26.76 -2.49
N THR A 560 -11.12 -27.15 -2.70
CA THR A 560 -10.07 -27.19 -1.66
C THR A 560 -9.07 -26.03 -1.73
N SER A 561 -9.17 -25.21 -2.79
CA SER A 561 -8.30 -24.06 -3.08
C SER A 561 -9.14 -22.81 -3.41
N GLY A 562 -8.61 -21.62 -3.16
CA GLY A 562 -9.31 -20.36 -3.46
C GLY A 562 -10.27 -19.91 -2.35
N LEU A 563 -10.87 -18.73 -2.51
CA LEU A 563 -11.71 -18.10 -1.49
C LEU A 563 -13.17 -17.97 -1.94
N THR A 564 -13.66 -18.93 -2.73
CA THR A 564 -15.06 -18.97 -3.17
C THR A 564 -15.88 -19.87 -2.26
N PHE A 565 -17.02 -19.36 -1.82
CA PHE A 565 -17.98 -20.03 -0.97
C PHE A 565 -19.39 -19.87 -1.55
N ALA A 566 -20.29 -20.77 -1.15
CA ALA A 566 -21.71 -20.63 -1.39
C ALA A 566 -22.45 -20.73 -0.06
N GLY A 567 -23.61 -20.08 0.04
CA GLY A 567 -24.49 -20.17 1.19
C GLY A 567 -25.94 -19.89 0.80
N THR A 568 -26.83 -19.89 1.78
CA THR A 568 -28.22 -19.52 1.65
C THR A 568 -28.51 -18.33 2.56
N ALA A 569 -28.95 -17.22 1.97
CA ALA A 569 -29.38 -16.03 2.69
C ALA A 569 -30.83 -15.67 2.30
N ASP A 570 -31.68 -15.42 3.28
CA ASP A 570 -33.12 -15.14 3.09
C ASP A 570 -33.83 -16.21 2.22
N GLY A 571 -33.42 -17.47 2.37
CA GLY A 571 -33.96 -18.60 1.60
C GLY A 571 -33.49 -18.68 0.15
N LYS A 572 -32.53 -17.84 -0.28
CA LYS A 572 -31.96 -17.85 -1.63
C LYS A 572 -30.46 -18.19 -1.61
N ALA A 573 -29.99 -18.88 -2.64
CA ALA A 573 -28.56 -19.11 -2.81
C ALA A 573 -27.80 -17.78 -3.01
N VAL A 574 -26.64 -17.65 -2.37
CA VAL A 574 -25.75 -16.50 -2.47
C VAL A 574 -24.31 -16.96 -2.68
N ASN A 575 -23.63 -16.32 -3.62
CA ASN A 575 -22.19 -16.49 -3.82
C ASN A 575 -21.45 -15.62 -2.80
N ILE A 576 -20.48 -16.21 -2.11
CA ILE A 576 -19.70 -15.57 -1.06
C ILE A 576 -18.22 -15.60 -1.48
N GLY A 577 -17.54 -14.46 -1.37
CA GLY A 577 -16.14 -14.32 -1.77
C GLY A 577 -15.39 -13.36 -0.86
N PRO A 578 -14.07 -13.19 -1.06
CA PRO A 578 -13.28 -12.26 -0.26
C PRO A 578 -13.70 -10.81 -0.53
N PHE A 579 -13.84 -10.02 0.53
CA PHE A 579 -14.36 -8.65 0.41
C PHE A 579 -13.44 -7.70 -0.36
N TYR A 580 -12.15 -7.97 -0.41
CA TYR A 580 -11.21 -7.16 -1.19
C TYR A 580 -11.37 -7.33 -2.71
N GLU A 581 -12.08 -8.37 -3.17
CA GLU A 581 -12.46 -8.57 -4.57
C GLU A 581 -13.87 -8.02 -4.88
N ALA A 582 -14.54 -7.38 -3.92
CA ALA A 582 -15.92 -6.92 -4.06
C ALA A 582 -16.06 -5.67 -4.94
N GLN A 583 -15.77 -5.83 -6.23
CA GLN A 583 -15.75 -4.77 -7.23
C GLN A 583 -16.92 -4.94 -8.21
N GLY A 584 -17.57 -3.84 -8.58
CA GLY A 584 -18.58 -3.86 -9.64
C GLY A 584 -19.97 -4.41 -9.26
N PHE A 585 -20.23 -4.73 -7.99
CA PHE A 585 -21.53 -5.23 -7.51
C PHE A 585 -21.86 -4.72 -6.10
N ASN A 586 -23.16 -4.75 -5.77
CA ASN A 586 -23.69 -4.52 -4.43
C ASN A 586 -23.42 -5.75 -3.56
N TYR A 587 -22.94 -5.53 -2.34
CA TYR A 587 -22.52 -6.60 -1.45
C TYR A 587 -23.12 -6.50 -0.05
N ALA A 588 -23.03 -7.58 0.71
CA ALA A 588 -23.27 -7.59 2.16
C ALA A 588 -22.06 -8.20 2.88
N VAL A 589 -21.44 -7.43 3.78
CA VAL A 589 -20.32 -7.88 4.63
C VAL A 589 -20.83 -8.37 5.99
N TYR A 590 -21.75 -7.63 6.58
CA TYR A 590 -22.45 -7.99 7.81
C TYR A 590 -23.78 -8.66 7.49
N TRP A 591 -24.07 -9.73 8.21
CA TRP A 591 -25.21 -10.61 8.02
C TRP A 591 -26.02 -10.67 9.31
N ALA A 592 -27.34 -10.74 9.20
CA ALA A 592 -28.11 -11.35 10.29
C ALA A 592 -27.78 -12.86 10.28
N VAL A 593 -27.37 -13.44 11.40
CA VAL A 593 -26.91 -14.84 11.43
C VAL A 593 -27.90 -15.79 12.09
N SER A 594 -27.97 -17.02 11.57
CA SER A 594 -28.72 -18.13 12.16
C SER A 594 -27.98 -19.46 11.94
N GLY A 595 -28.29 -20.47 12.74
CA GLY A 595 -27.60 -21.76 12.69
C GLY A 595 -26.16 -21.68 13.23
N ALA A 596 -25.33 -22.63 12.83
CA ALA A 596 -23.91 -22.68 13.19
C ALA A 596 -23.09 -23.11 11.97
N LEU A 597 -21.84 -22.65 11.90
CA LEU A 597 -20.93 -23.07 10.84
C LEU A 597 -20.68 -24.59 10.90
N PRO A 598 -20.46 -25.26 9.76
CA PRO A 598 -19.98 -26.63 9.75
C PRO A 598 -18.69 -26.77 10.57
N ALA A 599 -18.53 -27.90 11.24
CA ALA A 599 -17.39 -28.22 12.08
C ALA A 599 -16.05 -28.26 11.30
#